data_AF-A0A945I5H4-F1
#
_entry.id   AF-A0A945I5H4-F1
#
_cell.length_a   1.000
_cell.length_b   1.000
_cell.length_c   1.000
_cell.angle_alpha   90.00
_cell.angle_beta   90.00
_cell.angle_gamma   90.00
#
_symmetry.space_group_name_H-M   'P 1'
#
loop_
_entity.id
_entity.type
_entity.pdbx_description
1 polymer ?
#
loop_
_entity_poly.entity_id
_entity_poly.type
_entity_poly.pdbx_seq_one_letter_code
_entity_poly.pdbx_strand_id
1 'polypeptide(L)'
;MTDISALIGDLKDNYDVEYWGSLLDEFDQRIADLHKKIDGEKYTEWGLLALKAYKGDEDAKAAMGSVFEPGSDGKKITDEMALLYLLQPVLRHYMFRASNRAQEMGPPNR
;
A
#
# COMPACT_ATOMS: atom_id res chain seq x y z
N MET A 1 22.36 6.06 -5.97
CA MET A 1 21.27 6.79 -5.30
C MET A 1 20.29 7.17 -6.39
N THR A 2 19.08 6.61 -6.39
CA THR A 2 18.06 6.91 -7.39
C THR A 2 17.49 8.29 -7.09
N ASP A 3 17.42 9.17 -8.09
CA ASP A 3 16.84 10.50 -7.92
C ASP A 3 15.31 10.36 -7.80
N ILE A 4 14.79 10.65 -6.59
CA ILE A 4 13.36 10.60 -6.29
C ILE A 4 12.58 11.51 -7.25
N SER A 5 13.16 12.63 -7.69
CA SER A 5 12.54 13.58 -8.61
C SER A 5 12.35 12.97 -10.00
N ALA A 6 13.33 12.21 -10.48
CA ALA A 6 13.26 11.52 -11.76
C ALA A 6 12.19 10.41 -11.73
N LEU A 7 12.13 9.63 -10.64
CA LEU A 7 11.08 8.63 -10.43
C LEU A 7 9.68 9.27 -10.41
N ILE A 8 9.51 10.40 -9.73
CA ILE A 8 8.23 11.14 -9.73
C ILE A 8 7.89 11.64 -11.14
N GLY A 9 8.89 12.06 -11.94
CA GLY A 9 8.72 12.43 -13.34
C GLY A 9 8.18 11.28 -14.19
N ASP A 10 8.83 10.11 -14.11
CA ASP A 10 8.42 8.93 -14.87
C ASP A 10 7.00 8.47 -14.50
N LEU A 11 6.64 8.49 -13.20
CA LEU A 11 5.28 8.20 -12.75
C LEU A 11 4.29 9.24 -13.28
N LYS A 12 4.71 10.52 -13.39
CA LYS A 12 3.84 11.59 -13.87
C LYS A 12 3.54 11.51 -15.36
N ASP A 13 4.43 10.95 -16.15
CA ASP A 13 4.26 10.88 -17.60
C ASP A 13 3.76 9.51 -18.10
N ASN A 14 3.60 8.55 -17.19
CA ASN A 14 2.99 7.26 -17.50
C ASN A 14 1.44 7.33 -17.45
N TYR A 15 0.81 7.10 -18.60
CA TYR A 15 -0.64 7.04 -18.80
C TYR A 15 -1.13 5.68 -19.32
N ASP A 16 -0.32 4.64 -19.17
CA ASP A 16 -0.68 3.29 -19.54
C ASP A 16 -1.64 2.70 -18.48
N VAL A 17 -2.91 2.58 -18.85
CA VAL A 17 -3.98 2.05 -17.99
C VAL A 17 -3.73 0.57 -17.64
N GLU A 18 -3.23 -0.23 -18.59
CA GLU A 18 -2.99 -1.65 -18.36
C GLU A 18 -1.85 -1.85 -17.36
N TYR A 19 -0.78 -1.07 -17.49
CA TYR A 19 0.34 -1.08 -16.54
C TYR A 19 -0.12 -0.79 -15.10
N TRP A 20 -0.91 0.26 -14.90
CA TRP A 20 -1.39 0.63 -13.56
C TRP A 20 -2.39 -0.38 -13.01
N GLY A 21 -3.24 -0.95 -13.88
CA GLY A 21 -4.18 -2.01 -13.53
C GLY A 21 -3.46 -3.28 -13.08
N SER A 22 -2.48 -3.76 -13.85
CA SER A 22 -1.73 -4.97 -13.50
C SER A 22 -0.96 -4.80 -12.20
N LEU A 23 -0.38 -3.62 -11.96
CA LEU A 23 0.35 -3.34 -10.73
C LEU A 23 -0.58 -3.33 -9.49
N LEU A 24 -1.81 -2.83 -9.62
CA LEU A 24 -2.82 -2.91 -8.57
C LEU A 24 -3.21 -4.36 -8.27
N ASP A 25 -3.45 -5.16 -9.31
CA ASP A 25 -3.80 -6.58 -9.17
C ASP A 25 -2.68 -7.38 -8.49
N GLU A 26 -1.41 -7.12 -8.85
CA GLU A 26 -0.24 -7.72 -8.20
C GLU A 26 -0.17 -7.36 -6.71
N PHE A 27 -0.43 -6.10 -6.36
CA PHE A 27 -0.42 -5.64 -4.97
C PHE A 27 -1.55 -6.28 -4.17
N ASP A 28 -2.77 -6.33 -4.71
CA ASP A 28 -3.92 -6.95 -4.05
C ASP A 28 -3.70 -8.46 -3.86
N GLN A 29 -3.14 -9.15 -4.85
CA GLN A 29 -2.76 -10.56 -4.72
C GLN A 29 -1.69 -10.76 -3.64
N ARG A 30 -0.65 -9.90 -3.60
CA ARG A 30 0.40 -10.00 -2.58
C ARG A 30 -0.14 -9.76 -1.17
N ILE A 31 -1.02 -8.77 -1.00
CA ILE A 31 -1.69 -8.51 0.28
C ILE A 31 -2.51 -9.73 0.71
N ALA A 32 -3.27 -10.35 -0.21
CA ALA A 32 -4.04 -11.55 0.11
C ALA A 32 -3.14 -12.71 0.56
N ASP A 33 -1.98 -12.89 -0.06
CA ASP A 33 -1.03 -13.94 0.31
C ASP A 33 -0.32 -13.68 1.64
N LEU A 34 -0.10 -12.41 2.00
CA LEU A 34 0.43 -12.04 3.32
C LEU A 34 -0.60 -12.30 4.43
N HIS A 35 -1.88 -12.00 4.20
CA HIS A 35 -2.95 -12.31 5.16
C HIS A 35 -3.11 -13.80 5.43
N LYS A 36 -2.78 -14.68 4.47
CA LYS A 36 -2.80 -16.14 4.70
C LYS A 36 -1.68 -16.61 5.62
N LYS A 37 -0.62 -15.82 5.79
CA LYS A 37 0.58 -16.17 6.55
C LYS A 37 0.59 -15.61 7.97
N ILE A 38 -0.33 -14.70 8.28
CA ILE A 38 -0.45 -14.07 9.58
C ILE A 38 -1.51 -14.79 10.42
N ASP A 39 -1.26 -14.89 11.73
CA ASP A 39 -2.27 -15.32 12.69
C ASP A 39 -3.33 -14.22 12.81
N GLY A 40 -4.59 -14.55 12.49
CA GLY A 40 -5.69 -13.59 12.42
C GLY A 40 -6.09 -13.00 13.77
N GLU A 41 -5.96 -13.77 14.86
CA GLU A 41 -6.25 -13.27 16.21
C GLU A 41 -5.19 -12.25 16.61
N LYS A 42 -3.90 -12.60 16.44
CA LYS A 42 -2.79 -11.68 16.72
C LYS A 42 -2.85 -10.43 15.86
N TYR A 43 -3.13 -10.56 14.56
CA TYR A 43 -3.26 -9.41 13.67
C TYR A 43 -4.37 -8.44 14.13
N THR A 44 -5.49 -8.99 14.60
CA THR A 44 -6.60 -8.21 15.15
C THR A 44 -6.19 -7.50 16.44
N GLU A 45 -5.51 -8.19 17.35
CA GLU A 45 -4.98 -7.59 18.59
C GLU A 45 -4.02 -6.44 18.29
N TRP A 46 -3.09 -6.63 17.35
CA TRP A 46 -2.13 -5.60 16.93
C TRP A 46 -2.84 -4.39 16.32
N GLY A 47 -3.85 -4.62 15.49
CA GLY A 47 -4.67 -3.56 14.92
C GLY A 47 -5.43 -2.75 15.97
N LEU A 48 -6.00 -3.42 16.98
CA LEU A 48 -6.68 -2.75 18.09
C LEU A 48 -5.71 -1.95 18.96
N LEU A 49 -4.53 -2.49 19.24
CA LEU A 49 -3.50 -1.79 20.00
C LEU A 49 -3.02 -0.55 19.24
N ALA A 50 -2.73 -0.68 17.94
CA ALA A 50 -2.35 0.43 17.09
C ALA A 50 -3.43 1.52 17.04
N LEU A 51 -4.72 1.14 16.97
CA LEU A 51 -5.83 2.09 17.00
C LEU A 51 -5.92 2.86 18.32
N LYS A 52 -5.71 2.19 19.46
CA LYS A 52 -5.66 2.85 20.78
C LYS A 52 -4.48 3.80 20.88
N ALA A 53 -3.30 3.37 20.45
CA ALA A 53 -2.11 4.20 20.43
C ALA A 53 -2.30 5.46 19.56
N TYR A 54 -2.90 5.31 18.38
CA TYR A 54 -3.28 6.42 17.49
C TYR A 54 -4.25 7.41 18.14
N LYS A 55 -5.19 6.91 18.96
CA LYS A 55 -6.14 7.73 19.73
C LYS A 55 -5.53 8.42 20.95
N GLY A 56 -4.24 8.20 21.23
CA GLY A 56 -3.52 8.87 22.32
C GLY A 56 -3.38 8.06 23.61
N ASP A 57 -3.68 6.76 23.59
CA ASP A 57 -3.46 5.87 24.74
C ASP A 57 -1.95 5.63 24.95
N GLU A 58 -1.41 6.09 26.08
CA GLU A 58 0.03 6.03 26.39
C GLU A 58 0.51 4.60 26.68
N ASP A 59 -0.33 3.76 27.31
CA ASP A 59 0.00 2.36 27.57
C ASP A 59 0.07 1.58 26.26
N ALA A 60 -0.86 1.85 25.33
CA ALA A 60 -0.84 1.28 23.99
C ALA A 60 0.38 1.74 23.19
N LYS A 61 0.76 3.03 23.26
CA LYS A 61 1.98 3.54 22.61
C LYS A 61 3.24 2.85 23.15
N ALA A 62 3.33 2.66 24.46
CA ALA A 62 4.44 1.94 25.08
C ALA A 62 4.49 0.47 24.62
N ALA A 63 3.32 -0.19 24.58
CA ALA A 63 3.19 -1.58 24.16
C ALA A 63 3.47 -1.79 22.65
N MET A 64 3.21 -0.81 21.78
CA MET A 64 3.49 -0.92 20.34
C MET A 64 4.95 -1.26 20.03
N GLY A 65 5.89 -0.80 20.86
CA GLY A 65 7.32 -1.10 20.70
C GLY A 65 7.68 -2.57 20.96
N SER A 66 6.83 -3.32 21.67
CA SER A 66 7.04 -4.74 22.01
C SER A 66 6.17 -5.71 21.23
N VAL A 67 5.19 -5.22 20.45
CA VAL A 67 4.32 -6.07 19.61
C VAL A 67 5.12 -6.92 18.63
N PHE A 68 6.19 -6.36 18.11
CA PHE A 68 7.00 -6.98 17.09
C PHE A 68 8.47 -6.99 17.48
N GLU A 69 9.01 -8.18 17.71
CA GLU A 69 10.46 -8.34 17.81
C GLU A 69 11.10 -7.94 16.46
N PRO A 70 12.10 -7.05 16.46
CA PRO A 70 12.81 -6.66 15.24
C PRO A 70 13.36 -7.88 14.50
N GLY A 71 13.02 -8.01 13.22
CA GLY A 71 13.48 -9.12 12.37
C GLY A 71 12.64 -10.40 12.47
N SER A 72 11.63 -10.45 13.35
CA SER A 72 10.65 -11.54 13.36
C SER A 72 9.85 -11.60 12.06
N ASP A 73 9.35 -12.79 11.71
CA ASP A 73 8.57 -12.96 10.49
C ASP A 73 7.24 -12.20 10.54
N GLY A 74 6.63 -12.10 11.73
CA GLY A 74 5.46 -11.25 11.95
C GLY A 74 5.74 -9.78 11.63
N LYS A 75 6.87 -9.24 12.09
CA LYS A 75 7.28 -7.86 11.78
C LYS A 75 7.50 -7.65 10.29
N LYS A 76 8.20 -8.56 9.62
CA LYS A 76 8.46 -8.48 8.17
C LYS A 76 7.15 -8.47 7.38
N ILE A 77 6.22 -9.36 7.73
CA ILE A 77 4.91 -9.45 7.09
C ILE A 77 4.11 -8.16 7.31
N THR A 78 4.01 -7.68 8.55
CA THR A 78 3.24 -6.46 8.86
C THR A 78 3.86 -5.21 8.24
N ASP A 79 5.20 -5.10 8.20
CA ASP A 79 5.88 -3.99 7.53
C ASP A 79 5.61 -4.00 6.02
N GLU A 80 5.69 -5.17 5.39
CA GLU A 80 5.38 -5.31 3.97
C GLU A 80 3.92 -4.95 3.69
N MET A 81 2.97 -5.44 4.49
CA MET A 81 1.56 -5.07 4.38
C MET A 81 1.36 -3.57 4.53
N ALA A 82 1.99 -2.93 5.53
CA ALA A 82 1.90 -1.49 5.74
C ALA A 82 2.41 -0.68 4.54
N LEU A 83 3.53 -1.12 3.94
CA LEU A 83 4.07 -0.50 2.71
C LEU A 83 3.11 -0.65 1.53
N LEU A 84 2.56 -1.85 1.31
CA LEU A 84 1.61 -2.09 0.23
C LEU A 84 0.34 -1.24 0.41
N TYR A 85 -0.21 -1.16 1.63
CA TYR A 85 -1.34 -0.30 1.93
C TYR A 85 -1.05 1.19 1.77
N LEU A 86 0.17 1.64 2.07
CA LEU A 86 0.60 3.02 1.87
C LEU A 86 0.68 3.38 0.37
N LEU A 87 1.06 2.42 -0.47
CA LEU A 87 1.24 2.62 -1.91
C LEU A 87 -0.09 2.56 -2.70
N GLN A 88 -1.08 1.78 -2.24
CA GLN A 88 -2.36 1.61 -2.96
C GLN A 88 -3.03 2.93 -3.39
N PRO A 89 -3.16 3.97 -2.53
CA PRO A 89 -3.77 5.24 -2.93
C PRO A 89 -3.01 5.94 -4.06
N VAL A 90 -1.68 5.84 -4.07
CA VAL A 90 -0.82 6.43 -5.10
C VAL A 90 -1.05 5.73 -6.44
N LEU A 91 -1.08 4.40 -6.45
CA LEU A 91 -1.35 3.61 -7.65
C LEU A 91 -2.74 3.90 -8.22
N ARG A 92 -3.77 3.95 -7.36
CA ARG A 92 -5.14 4.28 -7.78
C ARG A 92 -5.24 5.70 -8.34
N HIS A 93 -4.51 6.66 -7.78
CA HIS A 93 -4.46 8.03 -8.30
C HIS A 93 -3.93 8.07 -9.74
N TYR A 94 -2.81 7.39 -10.01
CA TYR A 94 -2.23 7.35 -11.35
C TYR A 94 -3.06 6.56 -12.35
N MET A 95 -3.69 5.45 -11.92
CA MET A 95 -4.66 4.70 -12.71
C MET A 95 -5.85 5.58 -13.13
N PHE A 96 -6.41 6.34 -12.19
CA PHE A 96 -7.50 7.28 -12.48
C PHE A 96 -7.09 8.34 -13.52
N ARG A 97 -5.89 8.91 -13.36
CA ARG A 97 -5.36 9.89 -14.31
C ARG A 97 -5.13 9.30 -15.71
N ALA A 98 -4.56 8.10 -15.79
CA ALA A 98 -4.36 7.35 -17.04
C ALA A 98 -5.70 7.12 -17.75
N SER A 99 -6.71 6.67 -16.99
CA SER A 99 -8.05 6.39 -17.49
C SER A 99 -8.72 7.64 -18.05
N ASN A 100 -8.65 8.77 -17.34
CA ASN A 100 -9.23 10.04 -17.82
C ASN A 100 -8.55 10.53 -19.10
N ARG A 101 -7.23 10.44 -19.20
CA ARG A 101 -6.52 10.83 -20.43
C ARG A 101 -6.94 9.96 -21.62
N ALA A 102 -7.09 8.65 -21.41
CA ALA A 102 -7.55 7.74 -22.46
C ALA A 102 -8.98 8.09 -22.93
N GLN A 103 -9.86 8.51 -22.01
CA GLN A 103 -11.22 8.96 -22.33
C GLN A 103 -11.23 10.31 -23.07
N GLU A 104 -10.39 11.26 -22.67
CA GLU A 104 -10.24 12.57 -23.35
C GLU A 104 -9.66 12.42 -24.76
N MET A 105 -8.80 11.42 -24.99
CA MET A 105 -8.28 11.06 -26.31
C MET A 105 -9.18 10.05 -27.05
N GLY A 106 -10.45 9.94 -26.66
CA GLY A 106 -11.47 9.10 -27.31
C GLY A 106 -11.54 9.30 -28.83
N PRO A 107 -12.06 8.30 -29.57
CA PRO A 107 -11.77 8.12 -30.99
C PRO A 107 -12.14 9.34 -31.83
N PRO A 108 -11.41 9.63 -32.94
CA PRO A 108 -11.79 10.71 -33.84
C PRO A 108 -13.26 10.52 -34.21
N ASN A 109 -14.05 11.58 -34.02
CA ASN A 109 -15.47 11.62 -34.34
C ASN A 109 -15.74 10.79 -35.61
N ARG A 110 -16.54 9.74 -35.49
CA ARG A 110 -17.13 9.05 -36.64
C ARG A 110 -18.10 9.98 -37.35
#